data_AF-A0A8J6LMK8-F1
#
_entry.id   AF-A0A8J6LMK8-F1
#
_cell.length_a   1.000
_cell.length_b   1.000
_cell.length_c   1.000
_cell.angle_alpha   90.00
_cell.angle_beta   90.00
_cell.angle_gamma   90.00
#
_symmetry.space_group_name_H-M   'P 1'
#
loop_
_entity.id
_entity.type
_entity.pdbx_description
1 polymer ?
#
loop_
_entity_poly.entity_id
_entity_poly.type
_entity_poly.pdbx_seq_one_letter_code
_entity_poly.pdbx_strand_id
1 'polypeptide(L)'
;MIIRGSKRYQLHPERVVIDRYQFEDIAHPALEKEMTPALAEQLEAAVLLYRGDYLEDLDYQWVMPVQEKLRSLNMEIRQKLAAYYLDNKMPNKALLHLQQLMALNPYSEINLKLLLTAYADKGDHSAVIKQYTAFARNIRKELGLQPSAEIKRFFANLSKQK
;
A
#
# COMPACT_ATOMS: atom_id res chain seq x y z
N MET A 1 -27.80 -18.50 -11.76
CA MET A 1 -26.64 -17.60 -11.73
C MET A 1 -27.05 -16.17 -12.07
N ILE A 2 -27.86 -15.96 -13.11
CA ILE A 2 -28.44 -14.64 -13.45
C ILE A 2 -29.92 -14.60 -13.06
N ILE A 3 -30.35 -13.50 -12.42
CA ILE A 3 -31.76 -13.15 -12.16
C ILE A 3 -32.20 -12.20 -13.27
N ARG A 4 -33.29 -12.56 -13.97
CA ARG A 4 -33.85 -11.74 -15.05
C ARG A 4 -35.05 -10.95 -14.53
N GLY A 5 -34.90 -9.64 -14.44
CA GLY A 5 -36.01 -8.71 -14.27
C GLY A 5 -36.60 -8.29 -15.62
N SER A 6 -37.71 -7.55 -15.58
CA SER A 6 -38.39 -7.06 -16.79
C SER A 6 -37.54 -6.12 -17.67
N LYS A 7 -36.54 -5.44 -17.08
CA LYS A 7 -35.62 -4.51 -17.78
C LYS A 7 -34.14 -4.62 -17.36
N ARG A 8 -33.78 -5.56 -16.48
CA ARG A 8 -32.43 -5.65 -15.89
C ARG A 8 -32.02 -7.10 -15.70
N TYR A 9 -30.71 -7.32 -15.71
CA TYR A 9 -30.08 -8.58 -15.31
C TYR A 9 -29.27 -8.34 -14.06
N GLN A 10 -29.28 -9.30 -13.14
CA GLN A 10 -28.48 -9.27 -11.92
C GLN A 10 -27.78 -10.62 -11.76
N LEU A 11 -26.59 -10.60 -11.20
CA LEU A 11 -25.96 -11.82 -10.71
C LEU A 11 -26.57 -12.17 -9.35
N HIS A 12 -26.78 -13.46 -9.11
CA HIS A 12 -27.27 -13.93 -7.81
C HIS A 12 -26.13 -13.81 -6.78
N PRO A 13 -26.23 -12.96 -5.74
CA PRO A 13 -25.11 -12.64 -4.85
C PRO A 13 -24.53 -13.87 -4.16
N GLU A 14 -25.39 -14.80 -3.71
CA GLU A 14 -24.98 -16.04 -3.03
C GLU A 14 -24.35 -17.09 -3.96
N ARG A 15 -24.33 -16.85 -5.28
CA ARG A 15 -23.84 -17.83 -6.26
C ARG A 15 -22.64 -17.34 -7.06
N VAL A 16 -22.12 -16.16 -6.73
CA VAL A 16 -20.94 -15.57 -7.40
C VAL A 16 -20.02 -15.01 -6.33
N VAL A 17 -18.77 -15.45 -6.36
CA VAL A 17 -17.71 -14.87 -5.53
C VAL A 17 -17.02 -13.80 -6.37
N ILE A 18 -16.91 -12.59 -5.82
CA ILE A 18 -16.27 -11.45 -6.46
C ILE A 18 -15.15 -11.00 -5.52
N ASP A 19 -13.92 -11.12 -5.98
CA ASP A 19 -12.69 -10.76 -5.27
C ASP A 19 -12.72 -9.31 -4.75
N ARG A 20 -13.21 -8.38 -5.57
CA ARG A 20 -13.41 -6.99 -5.17
C ARG A 20 -14.29 -6.86 -3.92
N TYR A 21 -15.42 -7.55 -3.87
CA TYR A 21 -16.32 -7.46 -2.72
C TYR A 21 -15.70 -8.08 -1.48
N GLN A 22 -15.03 -9.23 -1.62
CA GLN A 22 -14.28 -9.83 -0.52
C GLN A 22 -13.16 -8.92 0.00
N PHE A 23 -12.45 -8.26 -0.90
CA PHE A 23 -11.42 -7.27 -0.56
C PHE A 23 -12.02 -6.10 0.22
N GLU A 24 -13.07 -5.49 -0.31
CA GLU A 24 -13.76 -4.35 0.31
C GLU A 24 -14.34 -4.72 1.68
N ASP A 25 -14.95 -5.90 1.83
CA ASP A 25 -15.57 -6.39 3.07
C ASP A 25 -14.55 -6.60 4.20
N ILE A 26 -13.32 -7.00 3.86
CA ILE A 26 -12.24 -7.16 4.84
C ILE A 26 -11.57 -5.81 5.12
N ALA A 27 -11.25 -5.04 4.07
CA ALA A 27 -10.42 -3.85 4.15
C ALA A 27 -11.13 -2.65 4.80
N HIS A 28 -12.39 -2.36 4.45
CA HIS A 28 -13.11 -1.20 5.00
C HIS A 28 -13.21 -1.21 6.53
N PRO A 29 -13.75 -2.27 7.19
CA PRO A 29 -13.87 -2.26 8.64
C PRO A 29 -12.52 -2.33 9.35
N ALA A 30 -11.45 -2.74 8.65
CA ALA A 30 -10.12 -2.81 9.23
C ALA A 30 -9.48 -1.43 9.41
N LEU A 31 -9.88 -0.40 8.64
CA LEU A 31 -9.29 0.93 8.73
C LEU A 31 -9.50 1.59 10.09
N GLU A 32 -10.64 1.34 10.73
CA GLU A 32 -11.00 1.93 12.03
C GLU A 32 -10.59 1.08 13.24
N LYS A 33 -10.20 -0.17 13.02
CA LYS A 33 -9.82 -1.11 14.09
C LYS A 33 -8.36 -0.97 14.51
N GLU A 34 -8.08 -1.22 15.77
CA GLU A 34 -6.69 -1.40 16.23
C GLU A 34 -6.07 -2.65 15.61
N MET A 35 -4.77 -2.59 15.31
CA MET A 35 -4.06 -3.70 14.71
C MET A 35 -3.80 -4.81 15.74
N THR A 36 -4.27 -6.00 15.41
CA THR A 36 -4.00 -7.25 16.15
C THR A 36 -3.36 -8.26 15.21
N PRO A 37 -2.69 -9.31 15.72
CA PRO A 37 -2.14 -10.37 14.87
C PRO A 37 -3.18 -11.01 13.93
N ALA A 38 -4.39 -11.25 14.45
CA ALA A 38 -5.50 -11.80 13.66
C ALA A 38 -5.97 -10.84 12.56
N LEU A 39 -6.07 -9.55 12.86
CA LEU A 39 -6.42 -8.54 11.84
C LEU A 39 -5.32 -8.40 10.79
N ALA A 40 -4.05 -8.49 11.18
CA ALA A 40 -2.93 -8.48 10.24
C ALA A 40 -3.01 -9.66 9.25
N GLU A 41 -3.30 -10.87 9.74
CA GLU A 41 -3.48 -12.04 8.87
C GLU A 41 -4.67 -11.89 7.91
N GLN A 42 -5.80 -11.33 8.39
CA GLN A 42 -6.95 -11.04 7.53
C GLN A 42 -6.61 -10.00 6.45
N LEU A 43 -5.89 -8.95 6.81
CA LEU A 43 -5.46 -7.92 5.87
C LEU A 43 -4.44 -8.43 4.85
N GLU A 44 -3.53 -9.33 5.25
CA GLU A 44 -2.62 -10.02 4.32
C GLU A 44 -3.41 -10.83 3.29
N ALA A 45 -4.44 -11.57 3.72
CA ALA A 45 -5.33 -12.28 2.81
C ALA A 45 -6.08 -11.33 1.86
N ALA A 46 -6.57 -10.19 2.36
CA ALA A 46 -7.24 -9.19 1.53
C ALA A 46 -6.28 -8.61 0.48
N VAL A 47 -5.05 -8.28 0.86
CA VAL A 47 -4.01 -7.77 -0.04
C VAL A 47 -3.74 -8.71 -1.24
N LEU A 48 -3.88 -10.03 -1.06
CA LEU A 48 -3.72 -11.02 -2.14
C LEU A 48 -4.90 -11.08 -3.12
N LEU A 49 -6.07 -10.55 -2.75
CA LEU A 49 -7.22 -10.41 -3.64
C LEU A 49 -7.02 -9.24 -4.62
N TYR A 50 -6.26 -8.20 -4.23
CA TYR A 50 -5.92 -7.07 -5.09
C TYR A 50 -4.69 -7.40 -5.96
N ARG A 51 -4.91 -7.91 -7.18
CA ARG A 51 -3.85 -8.40 -8.07
C ARG A 51 -3.39 -7.42 -9.15
N GLY A 52 -4.06 -6.28 -9.26
CA GLY A 52 -3.90 -5.31 -10.34
C GLY A 52 -5.03 -4.30 -10.24
N ASP A 53 -5.05 -3.31 -11.15
CA ASP A 53 -6.12 -2.33 -11.13
C ASP A 53 -7.44 -2.98 -11.57
N TYR A 54 -8.54 -2.56 -10.94
CA TYR A 54 -9.86 -3.12 -11.23
C TYR A 54 -10.23 -2.90 -12.69
N LEU A 55 -10.42 -4.00 -13.43
CA LEU A 55 -10.70 -3.97 -14.87
C LEU A 55 -9.65 -3.14 -15.64
N GLU A 56 -8.36 -3.38 -15.36
CA GLU A 56 -7.23 -2.65 -15.96
C GLU A 56 -7.24 -2.58 -17.50
N ASP A 57 -7.82 -3.59 -18.16
CA ASP A 57 -7.93 -3.64 -19.63
C ASP A 57 -9.15 -2.88 -20.19
N LEU A 58 -9.98 -2.25 -19.35
CA LEU A 58 -11.24 -1.63 -19.75
C LEU A 58 -11.27 -0.12 -19.47
N ASP A 59 -11.25 0.69 -20.53
CA ASP A 59 -11.21 2.16 -20.46
C ASP A 59 -12.59 2.82 -20.31
N TYR A 60 -13.50 2.22 -19.55
CA TYR A 60 -14.81 2.83 -19.33
C TYR A 60 -14.71 3.97 -18.30
N GLN A 61 -15.35 5.11 -18.59
CA GLN A 61 -15.31 6.28 -17.71
C GLN A 61 -15.79 6.01 -16.27
N TRP A 62 -16.73 5.07 -16.09
CA TRP A 62 -17.23 4.69 -14.77
C TRP A 62 -16.24 3.84 -13.96
N VAL A 63 -15.24 3.23 -14.61
CA VAL A 63 -14.22 2.39 -13.96
C VAL A 63 -13.18 3.24 -13.23
N MET A 64 -12.77 4.38 -13.81
CA MET A 64 -11.76 5.27 -13.23
C MET A 64 -12.00 5.62 -11.74
N PRO A 65 -13.17 6.11 -11.30
CA PRO A 65 -13.39 6.41 -9.88
C PRO A 65 -13.43 5.17 -8.99
N VAL A 66 -13.70 3.98 -9.54
CA VAL A 66 -13.67 2.72 -8.79
C VAL A 66 -12.23 2.25 -8.60
N GLN A 67 -11.42 2.28 -9.66
CA GLN A 67 -10.00 1.97 -9.60
C GLN A 67 -9.30 2.86 -8.56
N GLU A 68 -9.55 4.17 -8.57
CA GLU A 68 -8.91 5.08 -7.63
C GLU A 68 -9.27 4.78 -6.16
N LYS A 69 -10.55 4.48 -5.89
CA LYS A 69 -11.00 4.07 -4.56
C LYS A 69 -10.33 2.78 -4.09
N LEU A 70 -10.30 1.76 -4.94
CA LEU A 70 -9.70 0.47 -4.58
C LEU A 70 -8.18 0.58 -4.43
N ARG A 71 -7.52 1.38 -5.27
CA ARG A 71 -6.09 1.66 -5.16
C ARG A 71 -5.75 2.37 -3.86
N SER A 72 -6.51 3.40 -3.50
CA SER A 72 -6.36 4.12 -2.24
C SER A 72 -6.55 3.20 -1.04
N LEU A 73 -7.63 2.39 -1.03
CA LEU A 73 -7.89 1.42 0.02
C LEU A 73 -6.75 0.38 0.16
N ASN A 74 -6.25 -0.14 -0.96
CA ASN A 74 -5.11 -1.06 -0.98
C ASN A 74 -3.82 -0.40 -0.45
N MET A 75 -3.59 0.88 -0.75
CA MET A 75 -2.45 1.62 -0.18
C MET A 75 -2.60 1.82 1.33
N GLU A 76 -3.79 2.19 1.80
CA GLU A 76 -4.05 2.42 3.23
C GLU A 76 -3.85 1.15 4.06
N ILE A 77 -4.40 0.00 3.63
CA ILE A 77 -4.20 -1.26 4.36
C ILE A 77 -2.73 -1.71 4.37
N ARG A 78 -2.00 -1.48 3.27
CA ARG A 78 -0.56 -1.80 3.18
C ARG A 78 0.26 -0.91 4.09
N GLN A 79 -0.08 0.37 4.21
CA GLN A 79 0.56 1.28 5.15
C GLN A 79 0.30 0.83 6.59
N LYS A 80 -0.94 0.41 6.89
CA LYS A 80 -1.31 -0.10 8.22
C LYS A 80 -0.57 -1.39 8.58
N LEU A 81 -0.47 -2.35 7.65
CA LEU A 81 0.35 -3.56 7.81
C LEU A 81 1.84 -3.22 8.00
N ALA A 82 2.38 -2.31 7.19
CA ALA A 82 3.78 -1.90 7.31
C ALA A 82 4.08 -1.28 8.67
N ALA A 83 3.24 -0.36 9.15
CA ALA A 83 3.40 0.25 10.48
C ALA A 83 3.31 -0.81 11.58
N TYR A 84 2.29 -1.68 11.54
CA TYR A 84 2.13 -2.78 12.49
C TYR A 84 3.37 -3.68 12.55
N TYR A 85 3.92 -4.08 11.41
CA TYR A 85 5.10 -4.94 11.38
C TYR A 85 6.37 -4.24 11.86
N LEU A 86 6.52 -2.93 11.64
CA LEU A 86 7.63 -2.17 12.21
C LEU A 86 7.54 -2.07 13.74
N ASP A 87 6.36 -1.76 14.27
CA ASP A 87 6.11 -1.67 15.70
C ASP A 87 6.37 -3.00 16.41
N ASN A 88 6.11 -4.12 15.71
CA ASN A 88 6.33 -5.48 16.22
C ASN A 88 7.71 -6.07 15.87
N LYS A 89 8.68 -5.25 15.43
CA LYS A 89 10.05 -5.69 15.09
C LYS A 89 10.11 -6.81 14.05
N MET A 90 9.20 -6.75 13.07
CA MET A 90 9.13 -7.64 11.90
C MET A 90 9.45 -6.88 10.59
N PRO A 91 10.62 -6.24 10.45
CA PRO A 91 10.91 -5.34 9.32
C PRO A 91 10.88 -6.05 7.96
N ASN A 92 11.16 -7.36 7.88
CA ASN A 92 11.06 -8.11 6.63
C ASN A 92 9.63 -8.14 6.06
N LYS A 93 8.61 -8.29 6.92
CA LYS A 93 7.21 -8.24 6.48
C LYS A 93 6.81 -6.82 6.08
N ALA A 94 7.22 -5.82 6.86
CA ALA A 94 6.98 -4.41 6.51
C ALA A 94 7.55 -4.06 5.13
N LEU A 95 8.76 -4.52 4.81
CA LEU A 95 9.41 -4.26 3.52
C LEU A 95 8.60 -4.76 2.32
N LEU A 96 7.90 -5.90 2.43
CA LEU A 96 7.07 -6.43 1.35
C LEU A 96 5.96 -5.43 0.98
N HIS A 97 5.30 -4.83 1.97
CA HIS A 97 4.28 -3.81 1.72
C HIS A 97 4.86 -2.48 1.28
N LEU A 98 5.96 -2.05 1.91
CA LEU A 98 6.59 -0.76 1.62
C LEU A 98 7.16 -0.69 0.20
N GLN A 99 7.70 -1.79 -0.31
CA GLN A 99 8.16 -1.86 -1.70
C GLN A 99 7.00 -1.70 -2.69
N GLN A 100 5.85 -2.34 -2.42
CA GLN A 100 4.65 -2.18 -3.24
C GLN A 100 4.10 -0.74 -3.16
N LEU A 101 4.08 -0.15 -1.97
CA LEU A 101 3.67 1.24 -1.76
C LEU A 101 4.56 2.24 -2.50
N MET A 102 5.88 2.01 -2.53
CA MET A 102 6.81 2.84 -3.29
C MET A 102 6.68 2.65 -4.80
N ALA A 103 6.25 1.48 -5.27
CA ALA A 103 5.94 1.27 -6.69
C ALA A 103 4.66 2.02 -7.09
N LEU A 104 3.63 1.97 -6.23
CA LEU A 104 2.34 2.65 -6.46
C LEU A 104 2.45 4.18 -6.34
N ASN A 105 3.19 4.67 -5.35
CA ASN A 105 3.42 6.09 -5.15
C ASN A 105 4.90 6.38 -4.83
N PRO A 106 5.74 6.52 -5.88
CA PRO A 106 7.19 6.68 -5.73
C PRO A 106 7.60 8.04 -5.14
N TYR A 107 6.66 8.97 -5.00
CA TYR A 107 6.91 10.32 -4.49
C TYR A 107 6.45 10.53 -3.04
N SER A 108 5.91 9.49 -2.40
CA SER A 108 5.45 9.57 -1.01
C SER A 108 6.61 9.57 -0.03
N GLU A 109 6.85 10.73 0.59
CA GLU A 109 7.82 10.87 1.67
C GLU A 109 7.47 10.05 2.91
N ILE A 110 6.17 9.84 3.17
CA ILE A 110 5.68 8.99 4.27
C ILE A 110 6.11 7.54 4.04
N ASN A 111 5.88 7.01 2.83
CA ASN A 111 6.28 5.65 2.47
C ASN A 111 7.81 5.51 2.49
N LEU A 112 8.54 6.51 2.01
CA LEU A 112 10.00 6.54 2.08
C LEU A 112 10.47 6.46 3.53
N LYS A 113 9.92 7.29 4.43
CA LYS A 113 10.31 7.32 5.85
C LYS A 113 10.17 5.94 6.49
N LEU A 114 9.01 5.28 6.30
CA LEU A 114 8.77 3.93 6.80
C LEU A 114 9.75 2.91 6.18
N LEU A 115 10.04 3.01 4.87
CA LEU A 115 10.99 2.14 4.19
C LEU A 115 12.41 2.28 4.76
N LEU A 116 12.85 3.51 5.00
CA LEU A 116 14.16 3.78 5.60
C LEU A 116 14.21 3.27 7.05
N THR A 117 13.14 3.43 7.84
CA THR A 117 13.03 2.82 9.17
C THR A 117 13.18 1.29 9.10
N ALA A 118 12.49 0.64 8.16
CA ALA A 118 12.55 -0.81 8.00
C ALA A 118 13.97 -1.33 7.69
N TYR A 119 14.71 -0.62 6.83
CA TYR A 119 16.09 -0.97 6.53
C TYR A 119 17.04 -0.66 7.69
N ALA A 120 16.83 0.45 8.41
CA ALA A 120 17.62 0.79 9.59
C ALA A 120 17.43 -0.22 10.73
N ASP A 121 16.20 -0.67 11.00
CA ASP A 121 15.90 -1.71 11.99
C ASP A 121 16.55 -3.06 11.66
N LYS A 122 16.87 -3.30 10.38
CA LYS A 122 17.65 -4.47 9.93
C LYS A 122 19.17 -4.27 9.98
N GLY A 123 19.65 -3.07 10.28
CA GLY A 123 21.07 -2.71 10.16
C GLY A 123 21.57 -2.55 8.72
N ASP A 124 20.67 -2.48 7.72
CA ASP A 124 21.05 -2.35 6.31
C ASP A 124 21.21 -0.87 5.92
N HIS A 125 22.28 -0.25 6.41
CA HIS A 125 22.58 1.16 6.12
C HIS A 125 22.84 1.43 4.64
N SER A 126 23.35 0.45 3.91
CA SER A 126 23.56 0.56 2.46
C SER A 126 22.23 0.75 1.74
N ALA A 127 21.21 -0.04 2.11
CA ALA A 127 19.86 0.13 1.58
C ALA A 127 19.25 1.49 1.96
N VAL A 128 19.44 1.96 3.21
CA VAL A 128 18.97 3.30 3.62
C VAL A 128 19.51 4.39 2.69
N ILE A 129 20.82 4.41 2.46
CA ILE A 129 21.48 5.41 1.58
C ILE A 129 20.99 5.26 0.14
N LYS A 130 20.91 4.03 -0.37
CA LYS A 130 20.49 3.74 -1.74
C LYS A 130 19.06 4.24 -2.00
N GLN A 131 18.12 3.95 -1.10
CA GLN A 131 16.72 4.31 -1.27
C GLN A 131 16.50 5.81 -1.16
N TYR A 132 17.09 6.47 -0.17
CA TYR A 132 17.00 7.93 -0.05
C TYR A 132 17.56 8.64 -1.28
N THR A 133 18.73 8.20 -1.77
CA THR A 133 19.39 8.81 -2.94
C THR A 133 18.56 8.60 -4.20
N ALA A 134 18.01 7.40 -4.40
CA ALA A 134 17.13 7.11 -5.52
C ALA A 134 15.86 7.97 -5.48
N PHE A 135 15.22 8.08 -4.31
CA PHE A 135 14.06 8.95 -4.11
C PHE A 135 14.38 10.40 -4.46
N ALA A 136 15.43 10.97 -3.86
CA ALA A 136 15.85 12.36 -4.06
C ALA A 136 16.16 12.68 -5.53
N ARG A 137 16.75 11.72 -6.25
CA ARG A 137 16.99 11.84 -7.68
C ARG A 137 15.68 11.81 -8.47
N ASN A 138 14.77 10.89 -8.16
CA ASN A 138 13.51 10.71 -8.89
C ASN A 138 12.59 11.92 -8.73
N ILE A 139 12.35 12.39 -7.50
CA ILE A 139 11.55 13.61 -7.23
C ILE A 139 12.14 14.85 -7.92
N ARG A 140 13.47 14.99 -7.94
CA ARG A 140 14.12 16.09 -8.68
C ARG A 140 13.90 16.00 -10.18
N LYS A 141 14.04 14.80 -10.74
CA LYS A 141 13.91 14.56 -12.19
C LYS A 141 12.48 14.75 -12.67
N GLU A 142 11.52 14.18 -11.96
CA GLU A 142 10.12 14.10 -12.41
C GLU A 142 9.27 15.29 -11.95
N LEU A 143 9.57 15.87 -10.79
CA LEU A 143 8.78 16.96 -10.20
C LEU A 143 9.55 18.28 -10.07
N GLY A 144 10.86 18.31 -10.34
CA GLY A 144 11.70 19.49 -10.10
C GLY A 144 11.89 19.84 -8.62
N LEU A 145 11.45 18.97 -7.70
CA LEU A 145 11.44 19.20 -6.26
C LEU A 145 12.68 18.57 -5.59
N GLN A 146 12.85 18.87 -4.31
CA GLN A 146 13.83 18.24 -3.43
C GLN A 146 13.12 17.56 -2.26
N PRO A 147 13.71 16.55 -1.62
CA PRO A 147 13.16 16.02 -0.38
C PRO A 147 12.98 17.14 0.66
N SER A 148 11.93 17.03 1.45
CA SER A 148 11.59 17.98 2.50
C SER A 148 12.69 18.07 3.55
N ALA A 149 12.66 19.16 4.31
CA ALA A 149 13.58 19.35 5.44
C ALA A 149 13.43 18.24 6.49
N GLU A 150 12.21 17.73 6.69
CA GLU A 150 11.95 16.61 7.61
C GLU A 150 12.68 15.35 7.15
N ILE A 151 12.50 14.95 5.89
CA ILE A 151 13.10 13.74 5.32
C ILE A 151 14.63 13.84 5.28
N LYS A 152 15.19 15.01 4.95
CA LYS A 152 16.64 15.26 5.02
C LYS A 152 17.19 15.06 6.42
N ARG A 153 16.53 15.61 7.44
CA ARG A 153 16.93 15.44 8.85
C ARG A 153 16.81 13.99 9.30
N PHE A 154 15.71 13.33 8.94
CA PHE A 154 15.48 11.94 9.27
C PHE A 154 16.60 11.03 8.71
N PHE A 155 16.92 11.16 7.43
CA PHE A 155 18.03 10.44 6.81
C PHE A 155 19.39 10.73 7.47
N ALA A 156 19.67 12.00 7.79
CA ALA A 156 20.90 12.38 8.46
C ALA A 156 21.03 11.74 9.85
N ASN A 157 19.93 11.58 10.58
CA ASN A 157 19.93 10.91 11.88
C ASN A 157 20.21 9.41 11.75
N LEU A 158 19.59 8.73 10.79
CA LEU A 158 19.85 7.31 10.52
C LEU A 158 21.30 7.05 10.08
N SER A 159 21.92 8.02 9.38
CA SER A 159 23.30 7.90 8.91
C SER A 159 24.35 8.14 10.02
N LYS A 160 23.94 8.71 11.16
CA LYS A 160 24.82 9.03 12.30
C LYS A 160 24.84 7.96 13.38
N GLN A 161 23.84 7.08 13.43
CA GLN A 161 23.82 5.95 14.35
C GLN A 161 24.87 4.92 13.90
N LYS A 162 26.04 4.98 14.52
CA LYS A 162 27.16 4.04 14.42
C LYS A 162 27.43 3.46 15.81
#